data_AF-A0A672SVF4-F1
#
_entry.id   AF-A0A672SVF4-F1
#
_cell.length_a   1.000
_cell.length_b   1.000
_cell.length_c   1.000
_cell.angle_alpha   90.00
_cell.angle_beta   90.00
_cell.angle_gamma   90.00
#
_symmetry.space_group_name_H-M   'P 1'
#
loop_
_entity.id
_entity.type
_entity.pdbx_description
1 polymer ?
#
loop_
_entity_poly.entity_id
_entity_poly.type
_entity_poly.pdbx_seq_one_letter_code
_entity_poly.pdbx_strand_id
1 'polypeptide(L)'
;MCGRTACTLVLNELSRAARYQDRTGQPHGPRWKDGDTDKFRPSYNKSPQSFSPVLVSNRHFNKACLNIYAQHLFLKNSCLIKRFP
;
A
#
# COMPACT_ATOMS: atom_id res chain seq x y z
N MET A 1 16.46 0.18 19.84
CA MET A 1 15.91 -0.94 19.04
C MET A 1 14.39 -0.77 18.98
N CYS A 2 13.77 -0.69 17.80
CA CYS A 2 12.32 -0.49 17.64
C CYS A 2 11.60 -1.84 17.38
N GLY A 3 11.29 -2.58 18.45
CA GLY A 3 10.66 -3.91 18.34
C GLY A 3 9.14 -3.91 18.28
N ARG A 4 8.47 -2.76 18.49
CA ARG A 4 7.00 -2.65 18.57
C ARG A 4 6.54 -1.35 17.93
N THR A 5 5.36 -1.36 17.34
CA THR A 5 4.74 -0.17 16.71
C THR A 5 3.25 -0.08 17.04
N ALA A 6 2.69 1.12 16.93
CA ALA A 6 1.24 1.33 16.95
C ALA A 6 0.77 1.57 15.51
N CYS A 7 -0.27 0.86 15.08
CA CYS A 7 -0.93 1.06 13.78
C CYS A 7 -2.44 0.98 14.01
N THR A 8 -3.04 2.11 14.37
CA THR A 8 -4.39 2.18 14.95
C THR A 8 -5.46 2.72 14.00
N LEU A 9 -5.05 3.31 12.88
CA LEU A 9 -5.98 3.84 11.89
C LEU A 9 -6.73 2.70 11.19
N VAL A 10 -8.05 2.88 11.02
CA VAL A 10 -8.88 2.00 10.19
C VAL A 10 -8.50 2.14 8.72
N LEU A 11 -8.87 1.17 7.86
CA LEU A 11 -8.39 1.07 6.47
C LEU A 11 -8.53 2.37 5.67
N ASN A 12 -9.72 2.99 5.70
CA ASN A 12 -9.98 4.20 4.92
C ASN A 12 -9.14 5.39 5.42
N GLU A 13 -9.01 5.51 6.74
CA GLU A 13 -8.21 6.55 7.38
C GLU A 13 -6.73 6.39 7.09
N LEU A 14 -6.24 5.14 7.06
CA LEU A 14 -4.88 4.84 6.67
C LEU A 14 -4.62 5.21 5.20
N SER A 15 -5.52 4.83 4.29
CA SER A 15 -5.42 5.21 2.87
C SER A 15 -5.45 6.73 2.67
N ARG A 16 -6.27 7.44 3.44
CA ARG A 16 -6.35 8.91 3.42
C ARG A 16 -5.08 9.57 3.95
N ALA A 17 -4.53 9.06 5.05
CA ALA A 17 -3.29 9.54 5.64
C ALA A 17 -2.05 9.25 4.77
N ALA A 18 -2.11 8.18 3.97
CA ALA A 18 -1.02 7.76 3.08
C ALA A 18 -1.09 8.37 1.67
N ARG A 19 -1.85 9.45 1.47
CA ARG A 19 -1.85 10.21 0.21
C ARG A 19 -0.46 10.74 -0.12
N TYR A 20 -0.11 10.73 -1.39
CA TYR A 20 1.21 11.15 -1.88
C TYR A 20 1.08 11.92 -3.20
N GLN A 21 2.16 12.58 -3.61
CA GLN A 21 2.26 13.20 -4.93
C GLN A 21 3.11 12.34 -5.85
N ASP A 22 2.69 12.20 -7.10
CA ASP A 22 3.52 11.55 -8.10
C ASP A 22 4.65 12.48 -8.59
N ARG A 23 5.46 12.00 -9.53
CA ARG A 23 6.58 12.78 -10.10
C ARG A 23 6.14 14.02 -10.89
N THR A 24 4.87 14.10 -11.26
CA THR A 24 4.28 15.25 -11.95
C THR A 24 3.62 16.23 -10.98
N GLY A 25 3.69 15.96 -9.66
CA GLY A 25 3.07 16.75 -8.61
C GLY A 25 1.58 16.47 -8.43
N GLN A 26 1.01 15.51 -9.15
CA GLN A 26 -0.41 15.18 -9.06
C GLN A 26 -0.69 14.40 -7.76
N PRO A 27 -1.77 14.73 -7.02
CA PRO A 27 -2.12 14.03 -5.81
C PRO A 27 -2.75 12.66 -6.10
N HIS A 28 -2.28 11.63 -5.39
CA HIS A 28 -2.78 10.26 -5.48
C HIS A 28 -3.03 9.64 -4.10
N GLY A 29 -4.06 8.80 -4.03
CA GLY A 29 -4.30 7.90 -2.90
C GLY A 29 -3.76 6.51 -3.22
N PRO A 30 -3.09 5.82 -2.28
CA PRO A 30 -2.65 4.45 -2.49
C PRO A 30 -3.86 3.51 -2.43
N ARG A 31 -3.81 2.44 -3.23
CA ARG A 31 -4.85 1.39 -3.23
C ARG A 31 -4.38 0.20 -2.41
N TRP A 32 -5.28 -0.49 -1.72
CA TRP A 32 -4.96 -1.78 -1.14
C TRP A 32 -4.72 -2.81 -2.24
N LYS A 33 -3.78 -3.73 -2.01
CA LYS A 33 -3.66 -4.93 -2.84
C LYS A 33 -4.89 -5.82 -2.61
N ASP A 34 -5.41 -6.41 -3.68
CA ASP A 34 -6.56 -7.32 -3.62
C ASP A 34 -6.31 -8.45 -2.61
N GLY A 35 -7.26 -8.66 -1.69
CA GLY A 35 -7.20 -9.69 -0.64
C GLY A 35 -6.34 -9.35 0.59
N ASP A 36 -5.80 -8.13 0.71
CA ASP A 36 -5.08 -7.67 1.90
C ASP A 36 -5.96 -6.83 2.86
N THR A 37 -7.09 -6.31 2.40
CA THR A 37 -8.02 -5.51 3.22
C THR A 37 -8.54 -6.28 4.43
N ASP A 38 -8.96 -7.53 4.23
CA ASP A 38 -9.61 -8.34 5.25
C ASP A 38 -8.65 -8.85 6.32
N LYS A 39 -7.34 -8.73 6.04
CA LYS A 39 -6.25 -9.23 6.89
C LYS A 39 -5.65 -8.13 7.76
N PHE A 40 -5.87 -6.86 7.41
CA PHE A 40 -5.37 -5.75 8.20
C PHE A 40 -6.20 -5.57 9.46
N ARG A 41 -5.52 -5.60 10.61
CA ARG A 41 -6.12 -5.36 11.93
C ARG A 41 -5.37 -4.23 12.64
N PRO A 42 -6.05 -3.09 12.88
CA PRO A 42 -5.52 -2.03 13.70
C PRO A 42 -5.19 -2.53 15.11
N SER A 43 -4.09 -2.05 15.68
CA SER A 43 -3.70 -2.33 17.06
C SER A 43 -2.76 -1.24 17.57
N TYR A 44 -2.91 -0.92 18.85
CA TYR A 44 -2.00 -0.03 19.59
C TYR A 44 -0.62 -0.65 19.83
N ASN A 45 -0.48 -1.96 19.61
CA ASN A 45 0.71 -2.71 19.95
C ASN A 45 0.93 -3.88 18.99
N LYS A 46 1.67 -3.61 17.91
CA LYS A 46 2.12 -4.57 16.90
C LYS A 46 3.48 -5.12 17.32
N SER A 47 3.59 -6.44 17.40
CA SER A 47 4.85 -7.14 17.65
C SER A 47 5.58 -7.46 16.34
N PRO A 48 6.85 -7.87 16.39
CA PRO A 48 7.48 -8.56 15.26
C PRO A 48 6.62 -9.78 14.87
N GLN A 49 6.65 -10.16 13.59
CA GLN A 49 5.81 -11.22 12.98
C GLN A 49 4.31 -10.86 12.85
N SER A 50 3.88 -9.68 13.31
CA SER A 50 2.50 -9.22 13.10
C SER A 50 2.38 -8.39 11.81
N PHE A 51 1.24 -8.50 11.13
CA PHE A 51 1.06 -7.81 9.85
C PHE A 51 0.88 -6.32 9.99
N SER A 52 1.74 -5.57 9.31
CA SER A 52 1.65 -4.11 9.20
C SER A 52 1.51 -3.69 7.73
N PRO A 53 0.74 -2.63 7.46
CA PRO A 53 0.56 -2.09 6.12
C PRO A 53 1.84 -1.35 5.69
N VAL A 54 2.29 -1.61 4.47
CA VAL A 54 3.45 -0.95 3.86
C VAL A 54 3.09 -0.40 2.49
N LEU A 55 3.65 0.76 2.14
CA LEU A 55 3.55 1.30 0.79
C LEU A 55 4.61 0.67 -0.10
N VAL A 56 4.18 0.10 -1.22
CA VAL A 56 5.05 -0.54 -2.21
C VAL A 56 4.70 -0.03 -3.58
N SER A 57 5.71 0.30 -4.39
CA SER A 57 5.48 0.69 -5.79
C SER A 57 4.76 -0.42 -6.55
N ASN A 58 3.73 -0.08 -7.31
CA ASN A 58 2.98 -1.04 -8.10
C ASN A 58 3.86 -1.78 -9.15
N ARG A 59 5.02 -1.22 -9.50
CA ARG A 59 6.02 -1.86 -10.38
C ARG A 59 6.49 -3.22 -9.86
N HIS A 60 6.44 -3.46 -8.55
CA HIS A 60 6.81 -4.76 -7.97
C HIS A 60 5.81 -5.88 -8.27
N PHE A 61 4.60 -5.56 -8.76
CA PHE A 61 3.55 -6.53 -9.05
C PHE A 61 3.33 -6.74 -10.56
N ASN A 62 3.74 -5.79 -11.40
CA ASN A 62 3.57 -5.83 -12.86
C ASN A 62 4.66 -6.68 -13.55
N LYS A 63 4.73 -7.99 -13.25
CA LYS A 63 5.67 -8.90 -13.94
C LYS A 63 5.12 -9.47 -15.26
N ALA A 64 3.87 -9.20 -15.63
CA ALA A 64 3.17 -9.92 -16.71
C ALA A 64 2.37 -9.03 -17.69
N CYS A 65 2.83 -7.82 -18.01
CA CYS A 65 2.20 -7.05 -19.10
C CYS A 65 3.22 -6.66 -20.16
N LEU A 66 3.69 -7.69 -20.86
CA LEU A 66 4.30 -7.62 -22.18
C LEU A 66 3.28 -8.13 -23.19
N ASN A 67 2.02 -7.68 -23.09
CA ASN A 67 1.10 -7.76 -24.21
C ASN A 67 -0.16 -6.89 -24.03
N ILE A 68 -0.27 -5.96 -24.99
CA ILE A 68 -1.45 -5.36 -25.62
C ILE A 68 -2.43 -4.49 -24.81
N TYR A 69 -2.34 -3.19 -25.14
CA TYR A 69 -3.33 -2.10 -25.04
C TYR A 69 -3.71 -1.54 -23.65
N ALA A 70 -3.24 -0.30 -23.43
CA ALA A 70 -4.03 0.80 -22.85
C ALA A 70 -4.39 0.87 -21.34
N GLN A 71 -3.60 0.28 -20.42
CA GLN A 71 -3.68 0.64 -18.98
C GLN A 71 -2.40 1.30 -18.41
N HIS A 72 -1.47 1.67 -19.29
CA HIS A 72 -0.04 1.52 -19.01
C HIS A 72 0.74 2.77 -18.52
N LEU A 73 0.08 3.86 -18.10
CA LEU A 73 0.77 4.98 -17.44
C LEU A 73 0.30 5.21 -15.98
N PHE A 74 -1.00 5.19 -15.72
CA PHE A 74 -1.57 5.48 -14.40
C PHE A 74 -1.14 4.45 -13.33
N LEU A 75 -1.14 3.17 -13.68
CA LEU A 75 -0.79 2.10 -12.74
C LEU A 75 0.71 2.03 -12.43
N LYS A 76 1.60 2.51 -13.31
CA LYS A 76 3.07 2.41 -13.12
C LYS A 76 3.63 3.37 -12.08
N ASN A 77 2.89 4.43 -11.76
CA ASN A 77 3.25 5.43 -10.75
C ASN A 77 2.36 5.34 -9.48
N SER A 78 1.55 4.29 -9.40
CA SER A 78 0.71 4.02 -8.23
C SER A 78 1.48 3.31 -7.10
N CYS A 79 1.17 3.65 -5.85
CA CYS A 79 1.60 2.90 -4.67
C CYS A 79 0.46 2.01 -4.19
N LEU A 80 0.80 0.78 -3.78
CA LEU A 80 -0.13 -0.13 -3.14
C LEU A 80 0.16 -0.24 -1.65
N ILE A 81 -0.89 -0.32 -0.84
CA ILE A 81 -0.79 -0.79 0.54
C ILE A 81 -0.79 -2.32 0.51
N LYS A 82 0.30 -2.91 1.00
CA LYS A 82 0.48 -4.36 1.09
C LYS A 82 0.74 -4.76 2.53
N ARG A 83 0.37 -6.00 2.86
CA ARG A 83 0.81 -6.67 4.08
C ARG A 83 2.31 -7.00 4.07
N PHE A 84 3.03 -6.63 5.13
CA PHE A 84 4.37 -7.14 5.43
C PHE A 84 4.34 -7.96 6.75
N PRO A 85 4.89 -9.19 6.77
CA PRO A 85 5.05 -9.99 7.98
C PRO A 85 6.12 -9.43 8.93
#